data_AF-A0A524GF02-F1
#
_entry.id   AF-A0A524GF02-F1
#
_cell.length_a   1.000
_cell.length_b   1.000
_cell.length_c   1.000
_cell.angle_alpha   90.00
_cell.angle_beta   90.00
_cell.angle_gamma   90.00
#
_symmetry.space_group_name_H-M   'P 1'
#
loop_
_entity.id
_entity.type
_entity.pdbx_description
1 polymer ?
#
loop_
_entity_poly.entity_id
_entity_poly.type
_entity_poly.pdbx_seq_one_letter_code
_entity_poly.pdbx_strand_id
1 'polypeptide(L)'
;MHRRLQSTVGEKCGLKSGTGNGRGGSGVTLRRRRAGGAPVTTRTERDTLGEVEVPGNRYWGAQTGRSLANFPIGSERMPREIIHALGTLKLAAARTNERLGLLTDEQADLIIRAASEVSDGVLDDHFPLVVWQTGSGTQTNMNANEVIANRAIELAGGTLGSKDPIHPNDHVNLGQSSNDTFPTAMHLAAVDQIVHHLLPSLEHLRDTLAARSAEFSDIVKIGRTHMMDAVPLTLGQEFSGYAEQMNKNIARVRGALTDLYELALGGTAVGTGLNSHPGFAARACAELADITGVPFVPAANYFEALAAHDAVVAASGAL
;
A
#
# COMPACT_ATOMS: atom_id res chain seq x y z
N MET A 1 19.42 41.08 33.00
CA MET A 1 19.46 41.48 34.43
C MET A 1 18.04 41.30 34.97
N HIS A 2 17.85 40.38 35.94
CA HIS A 2 16.60 40.07 36.70
C HIS A 2 15.44 39.43 35.90
N ARG A 3 14.66 38.42 36.35
CA ARG A 3 14.52 37.50 37.51
C ARG A 3 13.48 36.44 37.03
N ARG A 4 13.68 35.10 37.04
CA ARG A 4 13.38 34.09 38.11
C ARG A 4 12.14 34.45 38.95
N LEU A 5 11.15 33.62 39.31
CA LEU A 5 10.84 32.19 39.49
C LEU A 5 9.26 32.17 39.68
N GLN A 6 8.46 31.11 39.76
CA GLN A 6 8.60 29.87 40.52
C GLN A 6 7.38 28.97 40.28
N SER A 7 7.62 27.66 40.22
CA SER A 7 6.67 26.56 40.36
C SER A 7 6.24 26.35 41.81
N THR A 8 5.03 25.81 42.04
CA THR A 8 4.62 25.22 43.32
C THR A 8 4.20 23.76 43.16
N VAL A 9 5.01 22.90 43.80
CA VAL A 9 4.70 21.59 44.41
C VAL A 9 3.54 21.81 45.41
N GLY A 10 2.54 20.95 45.65
CA GLY A 10 2.47 19.49 45.81
C GLY A 10 2.07 19.20 47.26
N GLU A 11 0.86 18.67 47.50
CA GLU A 11 0.34 18.11 48.77
C GLU A 11 -0.87 17.24 48.41
N LYS A 12 -1.26 16.14 49.06
CA LYS A 12 -0.75 15.32 50.16
C LYS A 12 -1.51 14.00 50.11
N CYS A 13 -0.84 12.91 50.45
CA CYS A 13 -1.42 11.59 50.69
C CYS A 13 -2.29 11.60 51.96
N GLY A 14 -3.44 10.91 51.92
CA GLY A 14 -4.36 10.82 53.06
C GLY A 14 -5.22 9.55 52.98
N LEU A 15 -4.71 8.46 53.55
CA LEU A 15 -5.45 7.24 53.85
C LEU A 15 -6.54 7.52 54.90
N LYS A 16 -7.79 7.13 54.63
CA LYS A 16 -8.80 6.89 55.66
C LYS A 16 -9.55 5.59 55.40
N SER A 17 -9.49 4.73 56.41
CA SER A 17 -10.25 3.51 56.62
C SER A 17 -11.73 3.80 56.81
N GLY A 18 -12.59 2.91 56.31
CA GLY A 18 -14.03 2.96 56.51
C GLY A 18 -14.68 1.61 56.20
N THR A 19 -14.90 0.82 57.25
CA THR A 19 -15.73 -0.39 57.26
C THR A 19 -17.21 -0.01 57.13
N GLY A 20 -17.97 -0.69 56.26
CA GLY A 20 -19.42 -0.48 56.13
C GLY A 20 -20.09 -1.58 55.32
N ASN A 21 -20.83 -2.43 56.03
CA ASN A 21 -21.57 -3.60 55.57
C ASN A 21 -22.91 -3.19 54.90
N GLY A 22 -23.38 -3.89 53.86
CA GLY A 22 -24.82 -3.95 53.56
C GLY A 22 -25.30 -3.92 52.10
N ARG A 23 -25.75 -5.09 51.65
CA ARG A 23 -27.00 -5.38 50.89
C ARG A 23 -27.19 -4.83 49.46
N GLY A 24 -27.23 -5.78 48.52
CA GLY A 24 -28.37 -6.04 47.63
C GLY A 24 -28.91 -4.90 46.77
N GLY A 25 -28.62 -4.94 45.47
CA GLY A 25 -29.26 -4.10 44.46
C GLY A 25 -29.21 -4.75 43.09
N SER A 26 -30.39 -5.09 42.58
CA SER A 26 -30.70 -5.62 41.24
C SER A 26 -29.87 -5.01 40.11
N GLY A 27 -29.30 -5.87 39.27
CA GLY A 27 -28.67 -5.50 38.01
C GLY A 27 -29.67 -4.83 37.07
N VAL A 28 -29.57 -3.52 36.94
CA VAL A 28 -30.21 -2.76 35.87
C VAL A 28 -29.34 -2.92 34.63
N THR A 29 -29.82 -3.70 33.67
CA THR A 29 -29.20 -3.85 32.36
C THR A 29 -29.22 -2.51 31.64
N LEU A 30 -28.10 -1.78 31.64
CA LEU A 30 -27.90 -0.60 30.80
C LEU A 30 -27.84 -1.04 29.33
N ARG A 31 -29.02 -1.13 28.69
CA ARG A 31 -29.12 -1.14 27.23
C ARG A 31 -28.55 0.18 26.72
N ARG A 32 -27.28 0.17 26.31
CA ARG A 32 -26.73 1.22 25.44
C ARG A 32 -27.60 1.30 24.19
N ARG A 33 -28.44 2.33 24.10
CA ARG A 33 -29.04 2.75 22.83
C ARG A 33 -27.88 3.07 21.89
N ARG A 34 -27.68 2.27 20.84
CA ARG A 34 -26.92 2.72 19.66
C ARG A 34 -27.64 3.96 19.14
N ALA A 35 -26.94 5.09 19.07
CA ALA A 35 -27.40 6.23 18.32
C ALA A 35 -27.61 5.77 16.86
N GLY A 36 -28.86 5.80 16.41
CA GLY A 36 -29.19 5.52 15.01
C GLY A 36 -28.66 6.68 14.17
N GLY A 37 -27.57 6.45 13.45
CA GLY A 37 -27.21 7.28 12.31
C GLY A 37 -28.32 7.15 11.25
N ALA A 38 -28.57 8.24 10.52
CA ALA A 38 -29.52 8.22 9.40
C ALA A 38 -29.19 7.05 8.44
N PRO A 39 -30.20 6.41 7.84
CA PRO A 39 -29.96 5.33 6.90
C PRO A 39 -29.06 5.84 5.76
N VAL A 40 -27.95 5.15 5.53
CA VAL A 40 -27.08 5.43 4.38
C VAL A 40 -27.91 5.10 3.14
N THR A 41 -28.17 6.11 2.30
CA THR A 41 -28.83 5.91 1.01
C THR A 41 -28.02 4.94 0.18
N THR A 42 -28.65 3.95 -0.45
CA THR A 42 -27.97 2.98 -1.33
C THR A 42 -28.15 3.36 -2.80
N ARG A 43 -27.26 2.83 -3.64
CA ARG A 43 -27.28 2.86 -5.09
C ARG A 43 -27.29 1.41 -5.58
N THR A 44 -28.14 1.11 -6.55
CA THR A 44 -28.13 -0.18 -7.24
C THR A 44 -27.01 -0.19 -8.29
N GLU A 45 -26.09 -1.14 -8.17
CA GLU A 45 -25.05 -1.45 -9.16
C GLU A 45 -25.36 -2.79 -9.82
N ARG A 46 -24.89 -3.01 -11.05
CA ARG A 46 -25.09 -4.26 -11.79
C ARG A 46 -23.78 -4.83 -12.31
N ASP A 47 -23.60 -6.14 -12.16
CA ASP A 47 -22.62 -6.96 -12.87
C ASP A 47 -23.34 -8.10 -13.63
N THR A 48 -22.58 -9.03 -14.22
CA THR A 48 -23.13 -10.17 -14.97
C THR A 48 -23.91 -11.16 -14.10
N LEU A 49 -23.73 -11.14 -12.77
CA LEU A 49 -24.42 -11.98 -11.81
C LEU A 49 -25.70 -11.33 -11.26
N GLY A 50 -25.97 -10.06 -11.59
CA GLY A 50 -27.19 -9.35 -11.24
C GLY A 50 -26.95 -8.03 -10.50
N GLU A 51 -27.97 -7.59 -9.77
CA GLU A 51 -27.95 -6.33 -9.02
C GLU A 51 -27.33 -6.50 -7.63
N VAL A 52 -26.67 -5.45 -7.14
CA VAL A 52 -26.08 -5.35 -5.80
C VAL A 52 -26.33 -3.94 -5.27
N GLU A 53 -26.82 -3.84 -4.03
CA GLU A 53 -26.96 -2.55 -3.35
C GLU A 53 -25.63 -2.11 -2.74
N VAL A 54 -25.19 -0.91 -3.10
CA VAL A 54 -23.92 -0.31 -2.66
C VAL A 54 -24.21 1.00 -1.90
N PRO A 55 -23.47 1.35 -0.83
CA PRO A 55 -23.64 2.65 -0.18
C PRO A 55 -23.46 3.82 -1.17
N GLY A 56 -24.42 4.74 -1.20
CA GLY A 56 -24.43 5.87 -2.13
C GLY A 56 -23.28 6.86 -1.92
N ASN A 57 -22.68 6.88 -0.74
CA ASN A 57 -21.49 7.67 -0.41
C ASN A 57 -20.17 6.95 -0.74
N ARG A 58 -20.18 5.88 -1.54
CA ARG A 58 -19.00 5.12 -1.94
C ARG A 58 -18.91 4.98 -3.46
N TYR A 59 -17.69 5.13 -3.98
CA TYR A 59 -17.39 5.00 -5.41
C TYR A 59 -17.20 3.56 -5.90
N TRP A 60 -17.05 2.56 -5.04
CA TRP A 60 -16.94 1.18 -5.52
C TRP A 60 -18.27 0.67 -6.11
N GLY A 61 -18.23 -0.45 -6.85
CA GLY A 61 -19.36 -0.95 -7.62
C GLY A 61 -19.82 -2.35 -7.18
N ALA A 62 -20.49 -3.03 -8.11
CA ALA A 62 -21.12 -4.34 -7.88
C ALA A 62 -20.11 -5.43 -7.48
N GLN A 63 -18.96 -5.53 -8.16
CA GLN A 63 -17.99 -6.60 -7.89
C GLN A 63 -17.33 -6.42 -6.52
N THR A 64 -17.02 -5.17 -6.14
CA THR A 64 -16.52 -4.87 -4.78
C THR A 64 -17.57 -5.18 -3.73
N GLY A 65 -18.83 -4.76 -3.94
CA GLY A 65 -19.93 -5.05 -3.03
C GLY A 65 -20.15 -6.55 -2.84
N ARG A 66 -20.07 -7.33 -3.92
CA ARG A 66 -20.17 -8.79 -3.89
C ARG A 66 -18.97 -9.45 -3.20
N SER A 67 -17.77 -8.93 -3.43
CA SER A 67 -16.55 -9.42 -2.76
C SER A 67 -16.62 -9.23 -1.24
N LEU A 68 -17.13 -8.10 -0.76
CA LEU A 68 -17.34 -7.87 0.67
C LEU A 68 -18.27 -8.90 1.30
N ALA A 69 -19.33 -9.32 0.60
CA ALA A 69 -20.24 -10.35 1.07
C ALA A 69 -19.63 -11.76 1.04
N ASN A 70 -18.78 -12.04 0.06
CA ASN A 70 -18.21 -13.37 -0.18
C ASN A 70 -16.94 -13.66 0.64
N PHE A 71 -16.17 -12.63 1.02
CA PHE A 71 -14.91 -12.77 1.75
C PHE A 71 -14.93 -12.06 3.12
N PRO A 72 -15.84 -12.41 4.06
CA PRO A 72 -15.85 -11.86 5.42
C PRO A 72 -14.79 -12.56 6.30
N ILE A 73 -13.52 -12.54 5.87
CA ILE A 73 -12.42 -13.28 6.48
C ILE A 73 -11.37 -12.28 7.01
N GLY A 74 -11.04 -12.38 8.30
CA GLY A 74 -10.03 -11.53 8.93
C GLY A 74 -10.44 -10.06 9.07
N SER A 75 -9.49 -9.23 9.50
CA SER A 75 -9.68 -7.78 9.65
C SER A 75 -8.70 -6.95 8.81
N GLU A 76 -7.72 -7.63 8.22
CA GLU A 76 -6.59 -7.05 7.52
C GLU A 76 -7.09 -6.61 6.14
N ARG A 77 -7.12 -5.30 5.92
CA ARG A 77 -7.44 -4.72 4.61
C ARG A 77 -6.21 -4.72 3.73
N MET A 78 -6.43 -4.58 2.42
CA MET A 78 -5.31 -4.37 1.51
C MET A 78 -4.46 -3.16 1.96
N PRO A 79 -3.12 -3.31 2.01
CA PRO A 79 -2.21 -2.21 2.34
C PRO A 79 -2.47 -1.01 1.44
N ARG A 80 -2.36 0.20 2.00
CA ARG A 80 -2.65 1.44 1.26
C ARG A 80 -1.67 1.64 0.11
N GLU A 81 -0.44 1.19 0.29
CA GLU A 81 0.64 1.20 -0.67
C GLU A 81 0.27 0.42 -1.95
N ILE A 82 -0.47 -0.71 -1.82
CA ILE A 82 -0.98 -1.47 -2.98
C ILE A 82 -2.10 -0.69 -3.69
N ILE A 83 -2.95 0.00 -2.93
CA ILE A 83 -4.03 0.82 -3.49
C ILE A 83 -3.46 2.01 -4.26
N HIS A 84 -2.48 2.70 -3.67
CA HIS A 84 -1.81 3.84 -4.30
C HIS A 84 -1.05 3.40 -5.54
N ALA A 85 -0.36 2.26 -5.49
CA ALA A 85 0.30 1.65 -6.65
C ALA A 85 -0.69 1.30 -7.78
N LEU A 86 -1.90 0.81 -7.46
CA LEU A 86 -2.96 0.61 -8.44
C LEU A 86 -3.43 1.92 -9.05
N GLY A 87 -3.57 3.00 -8.26
CA GLY A 87 -3.86 4.34 -8.77
C GLY A 87 -2.82 4.79 -9.81
N THR A 88 -1.53 4.72 -9.45
CA THR A 88 -0.41 5.06 -10.34
C THR A 88 -0.40 4.21 -11.62
N LEU A 89 -0.66 2.90 -11.50
CA LEU A 89 -0.78 1.98 -12.63
C LEU A 89 -1.90 2.39 -13.58
N LYS A 90 -3.12 2.65 -13.05
CA LYS A 90 -4.27 3.01 -13.89
C LYS A 90 -4.09 4.36 -14.56
N LEU A 91 -3.42 5.30 -13.90
CA LEU A 91 -3.01 6.58 -14.49
C LEU A 91 -2.07 6.35 -15.69
N ALA A 92 -1.00 5.57 -15.52
CA ALA A 92 -0.05 5.26 -16.58
C ALA A 92 -0.70 4.51 -17.75
N ALA A 93 -1.60 3.56 -17.46
CA ALA A 93 -2.35 2.82 -18.46
C ALA A 93 -3.28 3.74 -19.27
N ALA A 94 -3.96 4.69 -18.63
CA ALA A 94 -4.83 5.65 -19.29
C ALA A 94 -4.04 6.57 -20.24
N ARG A 95 -2.93 7.17 -19.79
CA ARG A 95 -2.02 7.95 -20.64
C ARG A 95 -1.50 7.14 -21.82
N THR A 96 -1.15 5.87 -21.57
CA THR A 96 -0.66 4.98 -22.63
C THR A 96 -1.74 4.71 -23.67
N ASN A 97 -2.96 4.39 -23.24
CA ASN A 97 -4.07 4.10 -24.14
C ASN A 97 -4.54 5.34 -24.92
N GLU A 98 -4.50 6.53 -24.33
CA GLU A 98 -4.70 7.81 -25.02
C GLU A 98 -3.67 8.00 -26.15
N ARG A 99 -2.37 7.89 -25.84
CA ARG A 99 -1.28 8.02 -26.83
C ARG A 99 -1.29 6.93 -27.90
N LEU A 100 -1.99 5.82 -27.67
CA LEU A 100 -2.21 4.75 -28.63
C LEU A 100 -3.52 4.92 -29.43
N GLY A 101 -4.31 5.97 -29.14
CA GLY A 101 -5.59 6.23 -29.80
C GLY A 101 -6.71 5.26 -29.42
N LEU A 102 -6.59 4.59 -28.27
CA LEU A 102 -7.56 3.60 -27.78
C LEU A 102 -8.57 4.20 -26.80
N LEU A 103 -8.24 5.34 -26.19
CA LEU A 103 -9.15 6.18 -25.41
C LEU A 103 -9.24 7.55 -26.08
N THR A 104 -10.40 8.20 -25.98
CA THR A 104 -10.50 9.62 -26.34
C THR A 104 -9.81 10.49 -25.30
N ASP A 105 -9.36 11.69 -25.69
CA ASP A 105 -8.74 12.66 -24.78
C ASP A 105 -9.62 12.95 -23.55
N GLU A 106 -10.95 13.04 -23.74
CA GLU A 106 -11.91 13.26 -22.66
C GLU A 106 -11.98 12.07 -21.70
N GLN A 107 -12.03 10.84 -22.22
CA GLN A 107 -12.04 9.64 -21.38
C GLN A 107 -10.74 9.50 -20.60
N ALA A 108 -9.61 9.77 -21.26
CA ALA A 108 -8.29 9.72 -20.66
C ALA A 108 -8.15 10.74 -19.52
N ASP A 109 -8.51 12.01 -19.73
CA ASP A 109 -8.43 13.06 -18.70
C ASP A 109 -9.22 12.69 -17.44
N LEU A 110 -10.46 12.23 -17.62
CA LEU A 110 -11.33 11.84 -16.51
C LEU A 110 -10.73 10.68 -15.69
N ILE A 111 -10.20 9.66 -16.37
CA ILE A 111 -9.55 8.50 -15.73
C ILE A 111 -8.26 8.93 -15.04
N ILE A 112 -7.41 9.73 -15.69
CA ILE A 112 -6.13 10.21 -15.14
C ILE A 112 -6.36 10.98 -13.85
N ARG A 113 -7.34 11.90 -13.83
CA ARG A 113 -7.68 12.70 -12.65
C ARG A 113 -8.18 11.82 -11.50
N ALA A 114 -9.11 10.92 -11.77
CA ALA A 114 -9.64 10.00 -10.77
C ALA A 114 -8.56 9.02 -10.24
N ALA A 115 -7.71 8.49 -11.11
CA ALA A 115 -6.61 7.61 -10.74
C ALA A 115 -5.53 8.33 -9.92
N SER A 116 -5.29 9.62 -10.20
CA SER A 116 -4.39 10.47 -9.40
C SER A 116 -4.92 10.64 -7.97
N GLU A 117 -6.23 10.84 -7.79
CA GLU A 117 -6.83 10.88 -6.44
C GLU A 117 -6.69 9.54 -5.68
N VAL A 118 -6.62 8.41 -6.39
CA VAL A 118 -6.31 7.10 -5.78
C VAL A 118 -4.83 6.99 -5.42
N SER A 119 -3.91 7.39 -6.31
CA SER A 119 -2.47 7.35 -6.02
C SER A 119 -2.08 8.28 -4.88
N ASP A 120 -2.76 9.42 -4.74
CA ASP A 120 -2.51 10.42 -3.71
C ASP A 120 -3.19 10.09 -2.37
N GLY A 121 -3.91 8.97 -2.28
CA GLY A 121 -4.59 8.50 -1.07
C GLY A 121 -5.88 9.27 -0.69
N VAL A 122 -6.36 10.17 -1.55
CA VAL A 122 -7.60 10.95 -1.32
C VAL A 122 -8.82 10.02 -1.22
N LEU A 123 -8.79 8.89 -1.94
CA LEU A 123 -9.90 7.94 -2.04
C LEU A 123 -9.73 6.66 -1.19
N ASP A 124 -8.82 6.64 -0.20
CA ASP A 124 -8.50 5.46 0.61
C ASP A 124 -9.72 4.80 1.27
N ASP A 125 -10.72 5.60 1.67
CA ASP A 125 -11.93 5.09 2.30
C ASP A 125 -12.86 4.32 1.35
N HIS A 126 -12.55 4.28 0.06
CA HIS A 126 -13.27 3.56 -0.99
C HIS A 126 -12.67 2.19 -1.33
N PHE A 127 -11.73 1.70 -0.52
CA PHE A 127 -11.09 0.39 -0.69
C PHE A 127 -11.30 -0.47 0.56
N PRO A 128 -12.45 -1.15 0.67
CA PRO A 128 -12.84 -1.85 1.90
C PRO A 128 -12.40 -3.32 1.94
N LEU A 129 -11.84 -3.85 0.84
CA LEU A 129 -11.56 -5.27 0.70
C LEU A 129 -10.42 -5.76 1.61
N VAL A 130 -10.57 -7.00 2.06
CA VAL A 130 -9.60 -7.70 2.91
C VAL A 130 -8.47 -8.32 2.08
N VAL A 131 -7.35 -8.59 2.72
CA VAL A 131 -6.22 -9.34 2.13
C VAL A 131 -6.67 -10.71 1.64
N TRP A 132 -7.54 -11.36 2.42
CA TRP A 132 -8.01 -12.73 2.21
C TRP A 132 -9.12 -12.84 1.16
N GLN A 133 -8.79 -12.50 -0.08
CA GLN A 133 -9.65 -12.57 -1.27
C GLN A 133 -9.14 -13.60 -2.29
N THR A 134 -9.47 -13.49 -3.59
CA THR A 134 -8.85 -14.34 -4.61
C THR A 134 -7.33 -14.18 -4.69
N GLY A 135 -6.61 -15.26 -4.96
CA GLY A 135 -5.15 -15.26 -5.02
C GLY A 135 -4.55 -14.39 -6.14
N SER A 136 -5.30 -14.10 -7.20
CA SER A 136 -4.84 -13.21 -8.28
C SER A 136 -5.11 -11.73 -8.01
N GLY A 137 -5.69 -11.37 -6.87
CA GLY A 137 -6.00 -9.98 -6.54
C GLY A 137 -7.11 -9.34 -7.38
N THR A 138 -7.87 -10.15 -8.14
CA THR A 138 -8.89 -9.66 -9.09
C THR A 138 -9.91 -8.74 -8.44
N GLN A 139 -10.38 -9.04 -7.21
CA GLN A 139 -11.37 -8.17 -6.57
C GLN A 139 -10.80 -6.80 -6.21
N THR A 140 -9.52 -6.70 -5.82
CA THR A 140 -8.87 -5.40 -5.58
C THR A 140 -8.58 -4.65 -6.88
N ASN A 141 -8.17 -5.33 -7.97
CA ASN A 141 -8.07 -4.68 -9.29
C ASN A 141 -9.44 -4.12 -9.72
N MET A 142 -10.51 -4.90 -9.59
CA MET A 142 -11.86 -4.44 -9.90
C MET A 142 -12.34 -3.34 -8.96
N ASN A 143 -11.95 -3.34 -7.69
CA ASN A 143 -12.24 -2.24 -6.78
C ASN A 143 -11.59 -0.94 -7.26
N ALA A 144 -10.34 -0.96 -7.69
CA ALA A 144 -9.70 0.21 -8.29
C ALA A 144 -10.42 0.66 -9.57
N ASN A 145 -10.74 -0.27 -10.46
CA ASN A 145 -11.47 0.01 -11.70
C ASN A 145 -12.83 0.68 -11.43
N GLU A 146 -13.61 0.15 -10.49
CA GLU A 146 -14.93 0.65 -10.13
C GLU A 146 -14.86 2.03 -9.46
N VAL A 147 -13.93 2.23 -8.51
CA VAL A 147 -13.74 3.52 -7.83
C VAL A 147 -13.33 4.60 -8.82
N ILE A 148 -12.34 4.32 -9.67
CA ILE A 148 -11.86 5.27 -10.68
C ILE A 148 -12.97 5.58 -11.69
N ALA A 149 -13.70 4.56 -12.17
CA ALA A 149 -14.79 4.77 -13.11
C ALA A 149 -15.90 5.65 -12.51
N ASN A 150 -16.39 5.34 -11.31
CA ASN A 150 -17.46 6.11 -10.69
C ASN A 150 -17.02 7.53 -10.31
N ARG A 151 -15.76 7.72 -9.88
CA ARG A 151 -15.22 9.06 -9.65
C ARG A 151 -15.11 9.84 -10.96
N ALA A 152 -14.64 9.22 -12.03
CA ALA A 152 -14.56 9.82 -13.36
C ALA A 152 -15.95 10.20 -13.92
N ILE A 153 -16.95 9.35 -13.70
CA ILE A 153 -18.36 9.65 -14.04
C ILE A 153 -18.87 10.87 -13.26
N GLU A 154 -18.58 10.95 -11.97
CA GLU A 154 -18.96 12.11 -11.15
C GLU A 154 -18.28 13.40 -11.65
N LEU A 155 -16.99 13.33 -12.01
CA LEU A 155 -16.25 14.45 -12.59
C LEU A 155 -16.87 14.94 -13.93
N ALA A 156 -17.49 14.03 -14.69
CA ALA A 156 -18.23 14.33 -15.91
C ALA A 156 -19.68 14.80 -15.65
N GLY A 157 -20.13 14.86 -14.38
CA GLY A 157 -21.51 15.19 -14.03
C GLY A 157 -22.52 14.08 -14.33
N GLY A 158 -22.04 12.84 -14.54
CA GLY A 158 -22.86 11.67 -14.83
C GLY A 158 -23.47 11.03 -13.58
N THR A 159 -24.13 9.89 -13.78
CA THR A 159 -24.78 9.13 -12.70
C THR A 159 -23.90 7.95 -12.30
N LEU A 160 -23.45 7.90 -11.04
CA LEU A 160 -22.67 6.77 -10.52
C LEU A 160 -23.38 5.44 -10.79
N GLY A 161 -22.62 4.40 -11.10
CA GLY A 161 -23.09 3.05 -11.41
C GLY A 161 -23.66 2.83 -12.81
N SER A 162 -23.89 3.92 -13.56
CA SER A 162 -24.31 3.85 -14.98
C SER A 162 -23.24 3.20 -15.88
N LYS A 163 -21.96 3.31 -15.48
CA LYS A 163 -20.78 2.93 -16.28
C LYS A 163 -20.63 3.77 -17.56
N ASP A 164 -21.22 4.96 -17.57
CA ASP A 164 -21.21 5.92 -18.67
C ASP A 164 -20.85 7.32 -18.12
N PRO A 165 -19.89 8.05 -18.72
CA PRO A 165 -19.13 7.70 -19.93
C PRO A 165 -17.93 6.76 -19.69
N ILE A 166 -17.62 6.41 -18.44
CA ILE A 166 -16.45 5.61 -18.08
C ILE A 166 -16.86 4.22 -17.58
N HIS A 167 -16.53 3.19 -18.36
CA HIS A 167 -16.78 1.81 -17.98
C HIS A 167 -15.56 1.23 -17.24
N PRO A 168 -15.74 0.56 -16.08
CA PRO A 168 -14.62 0.06 -15.28
C PRO A 168 -13.77 -0.99 -16.01
N ASN A 169 -14.38 -1.84 -16.84
CA ASN A 169 -13.65 -2.83 -17.62
C ASN A 169 -13.13 -2.23 -18.94
N ASP A 170 -14.06 -1.78 -19.79
CA ASP A 170 -13.78 -1.37 -21.17
C ASP A 170 -12.94 -0.09 -21.30
N HIS A 171 -12.92 0.79 -20.28
CA HIS A 171 -12.08 1.99 -20.30
C HIS A 171 -10.95 1.93 -19.26
N VAL A 172 -11.27 1.75 -17.97
CA VAL A 172 -10.24 1.78 -16.90
C VAL A 172 -9.32 0.57 -16.94
N ASN A 173 -9.86 -0.61 -17.26
CA ASN A 173 -9.11 -1.87 -17.39
C ASN A 173 -8.75 -2.22 -18.84
N LEU A 174 -8.81 -1.24 -19.76
CA LEU A 174 -8.55 -1.46 -21.18
C LEU A 174 -7.12 -1.96 -21.40
N GLY A 175 -6.99 -3.10 -22.10
CA GLY A 175 -5.70 -3.73 -22.42
C GLY A 175 -5.00 -4.42 -21.26
N GLN A 176 -5.69 -4.63 -20.12
CA GLN A 176 -5.15 -5.13 -18.87
C GLN A 176 -5.88 -6.39 -18.38
N SER A 177 -5.23 -7.17 -17.52
CA SER A 177 -5.81 -8.29 -16.76
C SER A 177 -5.57 -8.08 -15.26
N SER A 178 -6.38 -8.65 -14.38
CA SER A 178 -6.00 -8.72 -12.96
C SER A 178 -4.67 -9.45 -12.76
N ASN A 179 -4.41 -10.45 -13.61
CA ASN A 179 -3.22 -11.29 -13.53
C ASN A 179 -1.93 -10.53 -13.80
N ASP A 180 -1.92 -9.52 -14.67
CA ASP A 180 -0.72 -8.69 -14.90
C ASP A 180 -0.73 -7.37 -14.13
N THR A 181 -1.89 -6.85 -13.74
CA THR A 181 -1.99 -5.61 -12.97
C THR A 181 -1.66 -5.79 -11.49
N PHE A 182 -2.11 -6.87 -10.85
CA PHE A 182 -1.88 -7.04 -9.41
C PHE A 182 -0.40 -7.32 -9.08
N PRO A 183 0.33 -8.21 -9.80
CA PRO A 183 1.77 -8.36 -9.60
C PRO A 183 2.56 -7.09 -9.89
N THR A 184 2.14 -6.32 -10.90
CA THR A 184 2.72 -5.00 -11.17
C THR A 184 2.54 -4.08 -9.96
N ALA A 185 1.32 -3.95 -9.42
CA ALA A 185 1.08 -3.15 -8.22
C ALA A 185 1.87 -3.62 -6.99
N MET A 186 2.07 -4.95 -6.83
CA MET A 186 2.94 -5.51 -5.79
C MET A 186 4.38 -5.01 -5.91
N HIS A 187 4.95 -5.03 -7.13
CA HIS A 187 6.31 -4.55 -7.39
C HIS A 187 6.42 -3.04 -7.16
N LEU A 188 5.45 -2.26 -7.66
CA LEU A 188 5.43 -0.80 -7.45
C LEU A 188 5.41 -0.45 -5.96
N ALA A 189 4.51 -1.06 -5.19
CA ALA A 189 4.39 -0.80 -3.75
C ALA A 189 5.65 -1.24 -2.98
N ALA A 190 6.21 -2.40 -3.30
CA ALA A 190 7.42 -2.89 -2.65
C ALA A 190 8.61 -1.97 -2.92
N VAL A 191 8.82 -1.56 -4.18
CA VAL A 191 9.90 -0.66 -4.57
C VAL A 191 9.74 0.70 -3.92
N ASP A 192 8.54 1.26 -3.92
CA ASP A 192 8.26 2.54 -3.26
C ASP A 192 8.65 2.49 -1.77
N GLN A 193 8.18 1.47 -1.04
CA GLN A 193 8.48 1.31 0.38
C GLN A 193 9.96 1.06 0.65
N ILE A 194 10.63 0.28 -0.20
CA ILE A 194 12.07 0.03 -0.05
C ILE A 194 12.87 1.32 -0.28
N VAL A 195 12.59 2.04 -1.37
CA VAL A 195 13.36 3.21 -1.81
C VAL A 195 13.11 4.42 -0.92
N HIS A 196 11.86 4.69 -0.57
CA HIS A 196 11.48 5.94 0.11
C HIS A 196 11.41 5.81 1.63
N HIS A 197 11.32 4.60 2.20
CA HIS A 197 11.22 4.40 3.65
C HIS A 197 12.36 3.55 4.22
N LEU A 198 12.53 2.32 3.71
CA LEU A 198 13.46 1.37 4.32
C LEU A 198 14.92 1.78 4.14
N LEU A 199 15.36 2.04 2.90
CA LEU A 199 16.75 2.39 2.61
C LEU A 199 17.19 3.66 3.36
N PRO A 200 16.43 4.77 3.37
CA PRO A 200 16.78 5.94 4.18
C PRO A 200 16.88 5.63 5.68
N SER A 201 16.02 4.76 6.20
CA SER A 201 16.04 4.37 7.63
C SER A 201 17.29 3.54 7.97
N LEU A 202 17.66 2.59 7.10
CA LEU A 202 18.87 1.80 7.25
C LEU A 202 20.13 2.66 7.14
N GLU A 203 20.15 3.60 6.20
CA GLU A 203 21.24 4.55 6.01
C GLU A 203 21.42 5.47 7.23
N HIS A 204 20.32 5.97 7.79
CA HIS A 204 20.34 6.75 9.02
C HIS A 204 20.90 5.95 10.21
N LEU A 205 20.48 4.70 10.37
CA LEU A 205 21.00 3.81 11.42
C LEU A 205 22.49 3.52 11.23
N ARG A 206 22.91 3.19 10.00
CA ARG A 206 24.32 2.99 9.63
C ARG A 206 25.16 4.20 10.01
N ASP A 207 24.75 5.39 9.61
CA ASP A 207 25.51 6.63 9.84
C ASP A 207 25.60 6.93 11.34
N THR A 208 24.54 6.67 12.08
CA THR A 208 24.53 6.79 13.55
C THR A 208 25.52 5.81 14.19
N LEU A 209 25.52 4.54 13.78
CA LEU A 209 26.46 3.53 14.29
C LEU A 209 27.91 3.87 13.94
N ALA A 210 28.17 4.37 12.73
CA ALA A 210 29.49 4.81 12.30
C ALA A 210 29.98 6.03 13.11
N ALA A 211 29.11 7.01 13.37
CA ALA A 211 29.44 8.16 14.21
C ALA A 211 29.79 7.73 15.65
N ARG A 212 29.01 6.80 16.23
CA ARG A 212 29.31 6.23 17.56
C ARG A 212 30.59 5.42 17.57
N SER A 213 30.88 4.67 16.51
CA SER A 213 32.15 3.96 16.36
C SER A 213 33.35 4.92 16.45
N ALA A 214 33.27 6.08 15.79
CA ALA A 214 34.33 7.10 15.87
C ALA A 214 34.44 7.73 17.26
N GLU A 215 33.32 8.09 17.89
CA GLU A 215 33.28 8.65 19.26
C GLU A 215 33.87 7.70 20.30
N PHE A 216 33.69 6.40 20.12
CA PHE A 216 34.12 5.36 21.06
C PHE A 216 35.51 4.78 20.74
N SER A 217 36.24 5.40 19.80
CA SER A 217 37.52 4.90 19.30
C SER A 217 38.59 4.71 20.39
N ASP A 218 38.57 5.55 21.43
CA ASP A 218 39.56 5.51 22.53
C ASP A 218 39.08 4.73 23.77
N ILE A 219 37.83 4.25 23.79
CA ILE A 219 37.27 3.54 24.96
C ILE A 219 37.66 2.06 24.88
N VAL A 220 38.72 1.67 25.58
CA VAL A 220 39.14 0.26 25.69
C VAL A 220 38.18 -0.51 26.60
N LYS A 221 37.70 -1.67 26.14
CA LYS A 221 36.84 -2.59 26.89
C LYS A 221 37.35 -4.04 26.81
N ILE A 222 36.83 -4.90 27.69
CA ILE A 222 37.08 -6.35 27.62
C ILE A 222 36.27 -6.96 26.46
N GLY A 223 36.93 -7.77 25.63
CA GLY A 223 36.25 -8.58 24.62
C GLY A 223 35.53 -9.76 25.25
N ARG A 224 34.51 -10.30 24.55
CA ARG A 224 33.86 -11.56 24.95
C ARG A 224 33.68 -12.49 23.78
N THR A 225 34.15 -13.72 23.94
CA THR A 225 33.89 -14.85 23.02
C THR A 225 33.29 -15.98 23.83
N HIS A 226 32.23 -16.61 23.33
CA HIS A 226 31.45 -17.58 24.12
C HIS A 226 30.94 -17.02 25.46
N MET A 227 30.69 -15.71 25.53
CA MET A 227 30.31 -14.96 26.75
C MET A 227 31.39 -14.92 27.86
N MET A 228 32.59 -15.43 27.62
CA MET A 228 33.72 -15.41 28.55
C MET A 228 34.68 -14.27 28.21
N ASP A 229 35.38 -13.75 29.21
CA ASP A 229 36.36 -12.66 29.06
C ASP A 229 37.49 -13.07 28.09
N ALA A 230 37.88 -12.14 27.22
CA ALA A 230 38.91 -12.33 26.19
C ALA A 230 39.90 -11.15 26.17
N VAL A 231 40.71 -11.05 25.11
CA VAL A 231 41.63 -9.91 24.91
C VAL A 231 40.86 -8.59 24.69
N PRO A 232 41.46 -7.42 25.00
CA PRO A 232 40.79 -6.13 24.83
C PRO A 232 40.58 -5.72 23.36
N LEU A 233 39.58 -4.87 23.16
CA LEU A 233 39.30 -4.10 21.95
C LEU A 233 38.72 -2.74 22.35
N THR A 234 38.61 -1.79 21.43
CA THR A 234 37.89 -0.55 21.71
C THR A 234 36.39 -0.73 21.48
N LEU A 235 35.56 0.01 22.21
CA LEU A 235 34.12 0.05 21.99
C LEU A 235 33.81 0.57 20.57
N GLY A 236 34.66 1.45 20.04
CA GLY A 236 34.62 1.87 18.64
C GLY A 236 34.80 0.72 17.64
N GLN A 237 35.75 -0.19 17.89
CA GLN A 237 35.94 -1.40 17.05
C GLN A 237 34.71 -2.31 17.08
N GLU A 238 34.08 -2.52 18.24
CA GLU A 238 32.85 -3.30 18.35
C GLU A 238 31.71 -2.66 17.52
N PHE A 239 31.50 -1.35 17.65
CA PHE A 239 30.48 -0.62 16.89
C PHE A 239 30.76 -0.57 15.38
N SER A 240 32.04 -0.61 14.98
CA SER A 240 32.42 -0.69 13.56
C SER A 240 31.88 -1.96 12.89
N GLY A 241 31.80 -3.07 13.65
CA GLY A 241 31.18 -4.30 13.18
C GLY A 241 29.69 -4.12 12.88
N TYR A 242 28.96 -3.42 13.75
CA TYR A 242 27.52 -3.15 13.56
C TYR A 242 27.27 -2.24 12.35
N ALA A 243 28.08 -1.18 12.19
CA ALA A 243 27.99 -0.30 11.04
C ALA A 243 28.26 -1.06 9.72
N GLU A 244 29.24 -1.95 9.71
CA GLU A 244 29.55 -2.78 8.54
C GLU A 244 28.46 -3.81 8.22
N GLN A 245 27.76 -4.35 9.22
CA GLN A 245 26.57 -5.16 8.98
C GLN A 245 25.49 -4.36 8.24
N MET A 246 25.27 -3.10 8.62
CA MET A 246 24.31 -2.23 7.94
C MET A 246 24.73 -1.92 6.50
N ASN A 247 26.01 -1.64 6.24
CA ASN A 247 26.54 -1.47 4.87
C ASN A 247 26.18 -2.66 3.97
N LYS A 248 26.45 -3.88 4.45
CA LYS A 248 26.18 -5.11 3.70
C LYS A 248 24.69 -5.36 3.51
N ASN A 249 23.86 -5.06 4.51
CA ASN A 249 22.41 -5.20 4.41
C ASN A 249 21.81 -4.20 3.40
N ILE A 250 22.24 -2.94 3.43
CA ILE A 250 21.85 -1.92 2.43
C ILE A 250 22.20 -2.40 1.02
N ALA A 251 23.40 -2.94 0.81
CA ALA A 251 23.81 -3.46 -0.49
C ALA A 251 22.94 -4.64 -0.95
N ARG A 252 22.54 -5.55 -0.05
CA ARG A 252 21.64 -6.67 -0.37
C ARG A 252 20.24 -6.19 -0.77
N VAL A 253 19.67 -5.26 0.00
CA VAL A 253 18.36 -4.66 -0.29
C VAL A 253 18.39 -3.95 -1.65
N ARG A 254 19.45 -3.18 -1.93
CA ARG A 254 19.63 -2.53 -3.25
C ARG A 254 19.78 -3.55 -4.39
N GLY A 255 20.44 -4.68 -4.13
CA GLY A 255 20.55 -5.76 -5.12
C GLY A 255 19.19 -6.33 -5.50
N ALA A 256 18.32 -6.58 -4.51
CA ALA A 256 16.98 -7.13 -4.72
C ALA A 256 16.02 -6.19 -5.49
N LEU A 257 16.28 -4.88 -5.51
CA LEU A 257 15.48 -3.93 -6.29
C LEU A 257 15.56 -4.20 -7.81
N THR A 258 16.67 -4.76 -8.29
CA THR A 258 16.89 -5.03 -9.72
C THR A 258 15.77 -5.88 -10.30
N ASP A 259 15.41 -6.98 -9.62
CA ASP A 259 14.37 -7.90 -10.09
C ASP A 259 12.97 -7.30 -9.88
N LEU A 260 12.79 -6.43 -8.88
CA LEU A 260 11.52 -5.74 -8.63
C LEU A 260 11.22 -4.63 -9.65
N TYR A 261 12.21 -4.15 -10.41
CA TYR A 261 11.99 -3.18 -11.47
C TYR A 261 11.33 -3.78 -12.72
N GLU A 262 11.35 -5.10 -12.88
CA GLU A 262 10.64 -5.79 -13.96
C GLU A 262 9.15 -5.92 -13.64
N LEU A 263 8.29 -5.48 -14.57
CA LEU A 263 6.84 -5.43 -14.40
C LEU A 263 6.11 -6.42 -15.30
N ALA A 264 5.12 -7.11 -14.74
CA ALA A 264 4.28 -8.06 -15.47
C ALA A 264 3.31 -7.38 -16.47
N LEU A 265 3.10 -6.07 -16.34
CA LEU A 265 2.12 -5.30 -17.10
C LEU A 265 2.27 -5.47 -18.62
N GLY A 266 1.18 -5.87 -19.28
CA GLY A 266 1.17 -6.21 -20.70
C GLY A 266 1.25 -7.71 -20.97
N GLY A 267 1.54 -8.54 -19.96
CA GLY A 267 1.43 -9.99 -20.03
C GLY A 267 -0.02 -10.48 -20.16
N THR A 268 -1.00 -9.66 -19.76
CA THR A 268 -2.45 -9.95 -19.76
C THR A 268 -2.80 -11.23 -18.97
N ALA A 269 -3.71 -12.06 -19.47
CA ALA A 269 -4.28 -13.16 -18.70
C ALA A 269 -3.28 -14.29 -18.41
N VAL A 270 -2.39 -14.60 -19.35
CA VAL A 270 -1.52 -15.81 -19.29
C VAL A 270 -0.10 -15.56 -19.80
N GLY A 271 0.31 -14.31 -20.02
CA GLY A 271 1.67 -13.93 -20.42
C GLY A 271 1.86 -13.72 -21.93
N THR A 272 0.85 -13.98 -22.76
CA THR A 272 0.94 -13.83 -24.22
C THR A 272 0.73 -12.42 -24.74
N GLY A 273 0.20 -11.51 -23.90
CA GLY A 273 -0.20 -10.17 -24.32
C GLY A 273 -1.48 -10.09 -25.15
N LEU A 274 -2.25 -11.18 -25.24
CA LEU A 274 -3.51 -11.20 -25.99
C LEU A 274 -4.51 -10.19 -25.42
N ASN A 275 -5.18 -9.44 -26.31
CA ASN A 275 -6.07 -8.31 -26.00
C ASN A 275 -5.37 -7.06 -25.45
N SER A 276 -4.03 -6.99 -25.48
CA SER A 276 -3.29 -5.76 -25.29
C SER A 276 -2.72 -5.25 -26.62
N HIS A 277 -2.49 -3.94 -26.71
CA HIS A 277 -1.84 -3.36 -27.88
C HIS A 277 -0.33 -3.70 -27.87
N PRO A 278 0.32 -4.02 -29.00
CA PRO A 278 1.73 -4.43 -29.02
C PRO A 278 2.70 -3.42 -28.40
N GLY A 279 2.36 -2.12 -28.48
CA GLY A 279 3.12 -1.03 -27.86
C GLY A 279 2.75 -0.69 -26.42
N PHE A 280 1.74 -1.35 -25.83
CA PHE A 280 1.21 -0.99 -24.51
C PHE A 280 2.25 -1.20 -23.41
N ALA A 281 2.82 -2.41 -23.31
CA ALA A 281 3.69 -2.76 -22.19
C ALA A 281 4.91 -1.83 -22.05
N ALA A 282 5.63 -1.62 -23.15
CA ALA A 282 6.81 -0.76 -23.19
C ALA A 282 6.48 0.70 -22.82
N ARG A 283 5.36 1.23 -23.33
CA ARG A 283 4.94 2.60 -23.05
C ARG A 283 4.43 2.75 -21.62
N ALA A 284 3.61 1.82 -21.13
CA ALA A 284 3.08 1.88 -19.78
C ALA A 284 4.18 1.78 -18.71
N CYS A 285 5.18 0.91 -18.92
CA CYS A 285 6.34 0.85 -18.01
C CYS A 285 7.19 2.13 -18.08
N ALA A 286 7.35 2.74 -19.26
CA ALA A 286 8.03 4.03 -19.39
C ALA A 286 7.26 5.16 -18.67
N GLU A 287 5.93 5.22 -18.80
CA GLU A 287 5.10 6.17 -18.05
C GLU A 287 5.24 5.95 -16.53
N LEU A 288 5.23 4.69 -16.07
CA LEU A 288 5.44 4.37 -14.66
C LEU A 288 6.81 4.82 -14.17
N ALA A 289 7.86 4.62 -14.98
CA ALA A 289 9.20 5.08 -14.66
C ALA A 289 9.27 6.61 -14.56
N ASP A 290 8.64 7.33 -15.50
CA ASP A 290 8.59 8.78 -15.50
C ASP A 290 7.82 9.35 -14.30
N ILE A 291 6.69 8.72 -13.92
CA ILE A 291 5.86 9.17 -12.79
C ILE A 291 6.59 8.96 -11.46
N THR A 292 7.26 7.81 -11.30
CA THR A 292 7.84 7.40 -10.01
C THR A 292 9.30 7.80 -9.83
N GLY A 293 10.01 8.13 -10.92
CA GLY A 293 11.46 8.35 -10.91
C GLY A 293 12.27 7.07 -10.73
N VAL A 294 11.64 5.89 -10.86
CA VAL A 294 12.23 4.57 -10.69
C VAL A 294 12.40 3.92 -12.07
N PRO A 295 13.50 3.18 -12.36
CA PRO A 295 13.75 2.62 -13.68
C PRO A 295 12.93 1.34 -13.96
N PHE A 296 11.60 1.42 -13.85
CA PHE A 296 10.72 0.30 -14.19
C PHE A 296 10.79 -0.05 -15.66
N VAL A 297 10.79 -1.36 -15.95
CA VAL A 297 10.85 -1.91 -17.30
C VAL A 297 9.89 -3.08 -17.47
N PRO A 298 9.45 -3.40 -18.70
CA PRO A 298 8.70 -4.63 -18.94
C PRO A 298 9.53 -5.85 -18.56
N ALA A 299 8.90 -6.84 -17.93
CA ALA A 299 9.57 -8.10 -17.62
C ALA A 299 10.12 -8.77 -18.88
N ALA A 300 11.32 -9.35 -18.77
CA ALA A 300 11.94 -10.06 -19.90
C ALA A 300 11.11 -11.29 -20.32
N ASN A 301 10.37 -11.88 -19.38
CA ASN A 301 9.47 -13.01 -19.63
C ASN A 301 8.18 -12.89 -18.80
N TYR A 302 7.05 -12.60 -19.46
CA TYR A 302 5.76 -12.48 -18.77
C TYR A 302 5.23 -13.79 -18.19
N PHE A 303 5.64 -14.97 -18.69
CA PHE A 303 5.18 -16.23 -18.11
C PHE A 303 5.79 -16.44 -16.73
N GLU A 304 7.07 -16.07 -16.56
CA GLU A 304 7.75 -16.07 -15.25
C GLU A 304 7.09 -15.05 -14.32
N ALA A 305 6.95 -13.80 -14.77
CA ALA A 305 6.42 -12.71 -13.95
C ALA A 305 4.96 -12.93 -13.48
N LEU A 306 4.21 -13.81 -14.15
CA LEU A 306 2.83 -14.18 -13.78
C LEU A 306 2.75 -15.49 -12.99
N ALA A 307 3.60 -16.48 -13.29
CA ALA A 307 3.52 -17.81 -12.68
C ALA A 307 4.28 -17.90 -11.35
N ALA A 308 5.25 -17.04 -11.13
CA ALA A 308 6.07 -16.99 -9.93
C ALA A 308 6.24 -15.56 -9.41
N HIS A 309 6.66 -15.45 -8.16
CA HIS A 309 6.99 -14.18 -7.51
C HIS A 309 8.38 -14.27 -6.86
N ASP A 310 9.34 -14.82 -7.61
CA ASP A 310 10.69 -15.11 -7.11
C ASP A 310 11.44 -13.81 -6.77
N ALA A 311 11.20 -12.72 -7.52
CA ALA A 311 11.69 -11.38 -7.18
C ALA A 311 11.24 -10.93 -5.78
N VAL A 312 9.96 -11.17 -5.44
CA VAL A 312 9.40 -10.86 -4.11
C VAL A 312 10.00 -11.76 -3.03
N VAL A 313 10.23 -13.04 -3.33
CA VAL A 313 10.90 -13.97 -2.41
C VAL A 313 12.36 -13.54 -2.16
N ALA A 314 13.08 -13.15 -3.21
CA ALA A 314 14.46 -12.67 -3.10
C ALA A 314 14.54 -11.38 -2.28
N ALA A 315 13.62 -10.43 -2.51
CA ALA A 315 13.49 -9.23 -1.71
C ALA A 315 13.18 -9.56 -0.25
N SER A 316 12.22 -10.46 0.02
CA SER A 316 11.90 -10.92 1.38
C SER A 316 13.10 -11.54 2.10
N GLY A 317 13.96 -12.27 1.38
CA GLY A 317 15.21 -12.81 1.95
C GLY A 317 16.28 -11.75 2.26
N ALA A 318 16.20 -10.57 1.65
CA ALA A 318 17.09 -9.44 1.92
C ALA A 318 16.62 -8.56 3.11
N LEU A 319 15.33 -8.63 3.47
CA LEU A 319 14.71 -7.92 4.60
C LEU A 319 15.00 -8.62 5.93
#